data_AF-X1RFW3-F1
#
_entry.id   AF-X1RFW3-F1
#
_cell.length_a   1.000
_cell.length_b   1.000
_cell.length_c   1.000
_cell.angle_alpha   90.00
_cell.angle_beta   90.00
_cell.angle_gamma   90.00
#
_symmetry.space_group_name_H-M   'P 1'
#
loop_
_entity.id
_entity.type
_entity.pdbx_description
1 polymer ?
#
loop_
_entity_poly.entity_id
_entity_poly.type
_entity_poly.pdbx_seq_one_letter_code
_entity_poly.pdbx_strand_id
1 'polypeptide(L)'
;MTTGTVFNIQRYSIHDGPGIRTTVFLKGCPLNCWWCQNPESQLSGQEMIFWGDRCIGCGACSTICPSSAIQIKNGIPVTEKEKCILCGKCIEKCPALAREIIGEKLTIEEVIKEIEKDLVFYEESGGGVTFSGGEPLGQSEFLEGLLNGCREKKIHTVVDTSGYISWEILNKICPKVDLF
;
A
#
# COMPACT_ATOMS: atom_id res chain seq x y z
N MET A 1 -14.56 10.81 -8.46
CA MET A 1 -13.44 10.90 -7.50
C MET A 1 -12.42 9.89 -7.93
N THR A 2 -11.17 10.32 -8.15
CA THR A 2 -10.07 9.41 -8.50
C THR A 2 -9.69 8.61 -7.26
N THR A 3 -9.52 7.30 -7.43
CA THR A 3 -9.12 6.38 -6.35
C THR A 3 -7.85 5.67 -6.74
N GLY A 4 -7.09 5.25 -5.74
CA GLY A 4 -5.91 4.41 -5.90
C GLY A 4 -5.88 3.29 -4.90
N THR A 5 -5.03 2.31 -5.16
CA THR A 5 -4.88 1.11 -4.33
C THR A 5 -3.65 1.29 -3.45
N VAL A 6 -3.87 1.44 -2.14
CA VAL A 6 -2.85 1.71 -1.12
C VAL A 6 -2.77 0.51 -0.19
N PHE A 7 -1.59 -0.07 0.01
CA PHE A 7 -1.46 -1.21 0.92
C PHE A 7 -1.02 -0.84 2.33
N ASN A 8 -0.38 0.32 2.50
CA ASN A 8 0.04 0.80 3.81
C ASN A 8 0.25 2.32 3.79
N ILE A 9 0.01 2.98 4.92
CA ILE A 9 0.42 4.36 5.19
C ILE A 9 1.24 4.32 6.47
N GLN A 10 2.56 4.36 6.32
CA GLN A 10 3.50 4.29 7.44
C GLN A 10 3.88 5.70 7.89
N ARG A 11 3.75 5.96 9.18
CA ARG A 11 4.12 7.24 9.80
C ARG A 11 5.51 7.14 10.42
N TYR A 12 6.19 8.28 10.58
CA TYR A 12 7.53 8.38 11.19
C TYR A 12 8.64 7.62 10.47
N SER A 13 8.58 7.55 9.14
CA SER A 13 9.68 7.04 8.32
C SER A 13 10.86 8.03 8.30
N ILE A 14 12.06 7.54 8.59
CA ILE A 14 13.31 8.34 8.60
C ILE A 14 14.30 7.91 7.51
N HIS A 15 13.99 6.86 6.75
CA HIS A 15 14.85 6.29 5.71
C HIS A 15 14.29 6.49 4.30
N ASP A 16 13.05 6.94 4.17
CA ASP A 16 12.35 7.09 2.88
C ASP A 16 12.50 8.52 2.30
N GLY A 17 13.57 9.22 2.65
CA GLY A 17 13.87 10.60 2.23
C GLY A 17 14.31 11.50 3.39
N PRO A 18 14.58 12.79 3.12
CA PRO A 18 15.02 13.74 4.15
C PRO A 18 13.88 14.09 5.12
N GLY A 19 14.24 14.32 6.39
CA GLY A 19 13.32 14.66 7.47
C GLY A 19 12.47 13.47 7.93
N ILE A 20 11.49 13.74 8.79
CA ILE A 20 10.49 12.75 9.21
C ILE A 20 9.39 12.70 8.16
N ARG A 21 9.06 11.50 7.69
CA ARG A 21 8.13 11.32 6.58
C ARG A 21 6.98 10.39 6.91
N THR A 22 5.89 10.59 6.20
CA THR A 22 4.83 9.60 6.07
C THR A 22 4.93 8.96 4.70
N THR A 23 5.13 7.65 4.67
CA THR A 23 5.30 6.88 3.44
C THR A 23 3.98 6.22 3.08
N VAL A 24 3.42 6.62 1.93
CA VAL A 24 2.21 6.05 1.34
C VAL A 24 2.64 4.99 0.33
N PHE A 25 2.34 3.74 0.65
CA PHE A 25 2.73 2.61 -0.18
C PHE A 25 1.61 2.18 -1.12
N LEU A 26 1.85 2.33 -2.42
CA LEU A 26 0.92 2.03 -3.49
C LEU A 26 1.06 0.58 -3.97
N LYS A 27 -0.01 0.02 -4.53
CA LYS A 27 -0.02 -1.29 -5.19
C LYS A 27 0.15 -1.20 -6.70
N GLY A 28 0.47 -2.32 -7.33
CA GLY A 28 0.74 -2.48 -8.75
C GLY A 28 2.18 -2.13 -9.10
N CYS A 29 2.96 -3.11 -9.53
CA CYS A 29 4.26 -2.90 -10.15
C CYS A 29 4.34 -3.73 -11.45
N PRO A 30 4.77 -3.13 -12.58
CA PRO A 30 4.98 -3.88 -13.82
C PRO A 30 6.19 -4.83 -13.75
N LEU A 31 7.04 -4.67 -12.73
CA LEU A 31 8.23 -5.48 -12.50
C LEU A 31 7.98 -6.58 -11.46
N ASN A 32 8.74 -7.67 -11.57
CA ASN A 32 8.77 -8.78 -10.62
C ASN A 32 10.21 -9.02 -10.15
N CYS A 33 10.82 -8.01 -9.53
CA CYS A 33 12.21 -8.04 -9.09
C CYS A 33 12.48 -9.21 -8.12
N TRP A 34 13.64 -9.88 -8.27
CA TRP A 34 14.02 -10.99 -7.39
C TRP A 34 14.15 -10.55 -5.93
N TRP A 35 14.66 -9.35 -5.68
CA TRP A 35 14.74 -8.74 -4.36
C TRP A 35 13.84 -7.51 -4.29
N CYS A 36 12.54 -7.71 -4.51
CA CYS A 36 11.56 -6.63 -4.35
C CYS A 36 11.55 -6.16 -2.89
N GLN A 37 11.61 -4.85 -2.67
CA GLN A 37 11.50 -4.24 -1.34
C GLN A 37 10.10 -4.43 -0.75
N ASN A 38 9.07 -4.37 -1.60
CA ASN A 38 7.68 -4.53 -1.24
C ASN A 38 7.00 -5.59 -2.13
N PRO A 39 7.33 -6.89 -1.99
CA PRO A 39 6.71 -7.94 -2.82
C PRO A 39 5.17 -7.95 -2.71
N GLU A 40 4.62 -7.53 -1.58
CA GLU A 40 3.19 -7.34 -1.32
C GLU A 40 2.55 -6.25 -2.19
N SER A 41 3.32 -5.40 -2.85
CA SER A 41 2.81 -4.32 -3.69
C SER A 41 2.61 -4.74 -5.14
N GLN A 42 3.16 -5.89 -5.58
CA GLN A 42 3.25 -6.24 -7.01
C GLN A 42 1.89 -6.33 -7.71
N LEU A 43 0.90 -6.97 -7.08
CA LEU A 43 -0.44 -7.05 -7.63
C LEU A 43 -1.15 -5.70 -7.55
N SER A 44 -1.89 -5.31 -8.59
CA SER A 44 -2.56 -4.00 -8.64
C SER A 44 -3.83 -3.90 -7.78
N GLY A 45 -4.39 -5.03 -7.34
CA GLY A 45 -5.67 -5.08 -6.63
C GLY A 45 -5.53 -5.46 -5.16
N GLN A 46 -6.67 -5.48 -4.46
CA GLN A 46 -6.74 -6.02 -3.11
C GLN A 46 -6.35 -7.50 -3.07
N GLU A 47 -5.64 -7.90 -2.02
CA GLU A 47 -5.31 -9.30 -1.81
C GLU A 47 -5.30 -9.69 -0.34
N MET A 48 -5.52 -10.98 -0.10
CA MET A 48 -5.40 -11.59 1.22
C MET A 48 -3.95 -12.03 1.44
N ILE A 49 -3.29 -11.43 2.42
CA ILE A 49 -1.99 -11.88 2.94
C ILE A 49 -2.21 -12.88 4.06
N PHE A 50 -1.27 -13.83 4.13
CA PHE A 50 -1.20 -14.83 5.19
C PHE A 50 0.24 -14.93 5.71
N TRP A 51 0.42 -14.68 7.01
CA TRP A 51 1.68 -14.85 7.73
C TRP A 51 1.72 -16.23 8.40
N GLY A 52 2.38 -17.17 7.74
CA GLY A 52 2.47 -18.56 8.21
C GLY A 52 3.14 -18.71 9.57
N ASP A 53 4.13 -17.87 9.85
CA ASP A 53 4.87 -17.79 11.12
C ASP A 53 3.99 -17.37 12.31
N ARG A 54 2.93 -16.59 12.07
CA ARG A 54 1.95 -16.23 13.10
C ARG A 54 0.87 -17.29 13.29
N CYS A 55 0.67 -18.18 12.33
CA CYS A 55 -0.48 -19.08 12.33
C CYS A 55 -0.34 -20.22 13.37
N ILE A 56 -1.32 -20.35 14.25
CA ILE A 56 -1.37 -21.44 15.25
C ILE A 56 -2.18 -22.67 14.81
N GLY A 57 -2.58 -22.75 13.53
CA GLY A 57 -3.28 -23.93 12.98
C GLY A 57 -4.69 -24.20 13.52
N CYS A 58 -5.35 -23.25 14.18
CA CYS A 58 -6.64 -23.47 14.84
C CYS A 58 -7.85 -23.77 13.92
N GLY A 59 -7.71 -23.58 12.59
CA GLY A 59 -8.78 -23.89 11.62
C GLY A 59 -9.93 -22.88 11.53
N ALA A 60 -10.03 -21.91 12.46
CA ALA A 60 -11.15 -20.96 12.53
C ALA A 60 -11.46 -20.21 11.22
N CYS A 61 -10.42 -19.85 10.47
CA CYS A 61 -10.55 -19.17 9.18
C CYS A 61 -11.25 -20.02 8.10
N SER A 62 -11.05 -21.35 8.11
CA SER A 62 -11.73 -22.28 7.20
C SER A 62 -13.20 -22.40 7.56
N THR A 63 -13.52 -22.57 8.85
CA THR A 63 -14.89 -22.72 9.35
C THR A 63 -15.78 -21.52 9.05
N ILE A 64 -15.25 -20.29 9.10
CA ILE A 64 -16.03 -19.07 8.90
C ILE A 64 -16.10 -18.61 7.44
N CYS A 65 -15.33 -19.22 6.53
CA CYS A 65 -15.21 -18.76 5.15
C CYS A 65 -16.51 -19.02 4.36
N PRO A 66 -17.29 -17.99 3.99
CA PRO A 66 -18.59 -18.18 3.36
C PRO A 66 -18.51 -18.71 1.93
N SER A 67 -17.38 -18.48 1.25
CA SER A 67 -17.13 -18.98 -0.11
C SER A 67 -16.35 -20.30 -0.14
N SER A 68 -16.12 -20.91 1.03
CA SER A 68 -15.34 -22.15 1.18
C SER A 68 -13.97 -22.09 0.49
N ALA A 69 -13.38 -20.90 0.43
CA ALA A 69 -12.10 -20.66 -0.24
C ALA A 69 -10.88 -21.11 0.58
N ILE A 70 -11.06 -21.44 1.87
CA ILE A 70 -9.95 -21.76 2.77
C ILE A 70 -10.05 -23.22 3.19
N GLN A 71 -9.02 -24.00 2.88
CA GLN A 71 -8.87 -25.39 3.28
C GLN A 71 -7.70 -25.56 4.25
N ILE A 72 -7.82 -26.44 5.24
CA ILE A 72 -6.69 -26.78 6.12
C ILE A 72 -5.93 -27.95 5.50
N LYS A 73 -4.66 -27.74 5.16
CA LYS A 73 -3.74 -28.77 4.66
C LYS A 73 -2.53 -28.85 5.58
N ASN A 74 -2.26 -30.02 6.14
CA ASN A 74 -1.15 -30.23 7.10
C ASN A 74 -1.15 -29.23 8.27
N GLY A 75 -2.34 -28.89 8.79
CA GLY A 75 -2.49 -27.91 9.88
C GLY A 75 -2.36 -26.43 9.44
N ILE A 76 -2.09 -26.15 8.16
CA ILE A 76 -1.91 -24.80 7.63
C ILE A 76 -3.11 -24.43 6.73
N PRO A 77 -3.68 -23.23 6.89
CA PRO A 77 -4.79 -22.79 6.05
C PRO A 77 -4.29 -22.32 4.67
N VAL A 78 -4.71 -23.00 3.62
CA VAL A 78 -4.45 -22.67 2.21
C VAL A 78 -5.68 -22.00 1.60
N THR A 79 -5.51 -20.82 1.01
CA THR A 79 -6.59 -20.05 0.37
C THR A 79 -6.56 -20.26 -1.15
N GLU A 80 -7.67 -20.73 -1.72
CA GLU A 80 -7.91 -20.74 -3.16
C GLU A 80 -8.33 -19.31 -3.59
N LYS A 81 -7.44 -18.61 -4.29
CA LYS A 81 -7.61 -17.17 -4.61
C LYS A 81 -8.86 -16.94 -5.46
N GLU A 82 -9.16 -17.85 -6.38
CA GLU A 82 -10.27 -17.80 -7.32
C GLU A 82 -11.65 -17.89 -6.64
N LYS A 83 -11.72 -18.50 -5.45
CA LYS A 83 -12.94 -18.61 -4.65
C LYS A 83 -13.05 -17.53 -3.57
N CYS A 84 -11.95 -16.85 -3.24
CA CYS A 84 -11.94 -15.86 -2.18
C CYS A 84 -12.64 -14.58 -2.64
N ILE A 85 -13.71 -14.20 -1.96
CA ILE A 85 -14.45 -12.95 -2.24
C ILE A 85 -13.97 -11.76 -1.40
N LEU A 86 -12.81 -11.89 -0.73
CA LEU A 86 -12.21 -10.85 0.12
C LEU A 86 -13.16 -10.25 1.19
N CYS A 87 -14.07 -11.07 1.74
CA CYS A 87 -15.08 -10.59 2.71
C CYS A 87 -14.55 -10.29 4.13
N GLY A 88 -13.27 -10.50 4.42
CA GLY A 88 -12.66 -10.18 5.72
C GLY A 88 -13.02 -11.08 6.92
N LYS A 89 -14.09 -11.89 6.87
CA LYS A 89 -14.53 -12.73 8.02
C LYS A 89 -13.44 -13.61 8.64
N CYS A 90 -12.52 -14.12 7.82
CA CYS A 90 -11.40 -14.94 8.30
C CYS A 90 -10.36 -14.16 9.10
N ILE A 91 -10.27 -12.84 8.90
CA ILE A 91 -9.41 -11.90 9.65
C ILE A 91 -10.03 -11.67 11.03
N GLU A 92 -11.31 -11.27 11.07
CA GLU A 92 -12.06 -11.00 12.30
C GLU A 92 -12.00 -12.16 13.30
N LYS A 93 -11.97 -13.40 12.77
CA LYS A 93 -11.94 -14.61 13.59
C LYS A 93 -10.54 -15.18 13.83
N CYS A 94 -9.47 -14.58 13.29
CA CYS A 94 -8.11 -15.09 13.46
C CYS A 94 -7.54 -14.64 14.81
N PRO A 95 -7.40 -15.52 15.82
CA PRO A 95 -6.88 -15.13 17.12
C PRO A 95 -5.39 -14.74 17.07
N ALA A 96 -4.67 -15.17 16.04
CA ALA A 96 -3.24 -14.94 15.90
C ALA A 96 -2.88 -13.79 14.95
N LEU A 97 -3.89 -13.06 14.42
CA LEU A 97 -3.69 -11.96 13.48
C LEU A 97 -2.76 -12.34 12.31
N ALA A 98 -2.93 -13.57 11.81
CA ALA A 98 -2.10 -14.17 10.78
C ALA A 98 -2.62 -13.89 9.36
N ARG A 99 -3.71 -13.13 9.21
CA ARG A 99 -4.35 -12.83 7.93
C ARG A 99 -4.75 -11.37 7.87
N GLU A 100 -4.61 -10.75 6.71
CA GLU A 100 -4.98 -9.35 6.47
C GLU A 100 -5.36 -9.17 4.99
N ILE A 101 -6.28 -8.25 4.71
CA ILE A 101 -6.52 -7.77 3.35
C ILE A 101 -5.73 -6.48 3.19
N ILE A 102 -4.87 -6.44 2.20
CA ILE A 102 -4.10 -5.24 1.85
C ILE A 102 -4.56 -4.69 0.49
N GLY A 103 -4.22 -3.44 0.22
CA GLY A 103 -4.55 -2.75 -1.03
C GLY A 103 -5.88 -2.04 -1.00
N GLU A 104 -6.20 -1.37 0.10
CA GLU A 104 -7.42 -0.60 0.23
C GLU A 104 -7.56 0.43 -0.89
N LYS A 105 -8.79 0.58 -1.42
CA LYS A 105 -9.10 1.61 -2.40
C LYS A 105 -9.43 2.89 -1.66
N LEU A 106 -8.54 3.86 -1.72
CA LEU A 106 -8.69 5.16 -1.07
C LEU A 106 -8.85 6.26 -2.11
N THR A 107 -9.63 7.28 -1.78
CA THR A 107 -9.66 8.53 -2.55
C THR A 107 -8.45 9.40 -2.23
N ILE A 108 -8.19 10.39 -3.08
CA ILE A 108 -7.13 11.38 -2.85
C ILE A 108 -7.37 12.08 -1.51
N GLU A 109 -8.60 12.46 -1.23
CA GLU A 109 -8.99 13.19 -0.02
C GLU A 109 -8.76 12.35 1.25
N GLU A 110 -9.05 11.05 1.19
CA GLU A 110 -8.80 10.13 2.32
C GLU A 110 -7.31 10.03 2.63
N VAL A 111 -6.46 9.85 1.62
CA VAL A 111 -5.00 9.76 1.81
C VAL A 111 -4.42 11.08 2.29
N ILE A 112 -4.84 12.21 1.71
CA ILE A 112 -4.39 13.54 2.13
C ILE A 112 -4.77 13.82 3.60
N LYS A 113 -5.97 13.42 4.02
CA LYS A 113 -6.39 13.54 5.42
C LYS A 113 -5.52 12.73 6.37
N GLU A 114 -5.06 11.54 5.96
CA GLU A 114 -4.11 10.75 6.76
C GLU A 114 -2.74 11.42 6.83
N ILE A 115 -2.22 11.89 5.70
CA ILE A 115 -0.95 12.63 5.59
C ILE A 115 -0.92 13.86 6.51
N GLU A 116 -2.03 14.60 6.60
CA GLU A 116 -2.13 15.83 7.39
C GLU A 116 -1.96 15.61 8.89
N LYS A 117 -2.19 14.38 9.38
CA LYS A 117 -2.03 14.06 10.81
C LYS A 117 -0.59 14.23 11.29
N ASP A 118 0.38 14.31 10.38
CA ASP A 118 1.81 14.42 10.67
C ASP A 118 2.42 15.80 10.31
N LEU A 119 1.59 16.80 9.98
CA LEU A 119 2.06 18.15 9.60
C LEU A 119 3.10 18.74 10.56
N VAL A 120 2.87 18.61 11.87
CA VAL A 120 3.78 19.12 12.91
C VAL A 120 5.18 18.49 12.79
N PHE A 121 5.28 17.21 12.42
CA PHE A 121 6.58 16.57 12.24
C PHE A 121 7.29 17.04 10.98
N TYR A 122 6.53 17.33 9.92
CA TYR A 122 7.11 17.87 8.69
C TYR A 122 7.66 19.27 8.92
N GLU A 123 6.93 20.12 9.64
CA GLU A 123 7.34 21.50 9.98
C GLU A 123 8.64 21.53 10.79
N GLU A 124 8.76 20.65 11.80
CA GLU A 124 9.95 20.61 12.66
C GLU A 124 11.18 19.98 11.99
N SER A 125 10.96 18.97 11.12
CA SER A 125 12.06 18.19 10.53
C SER A 125 12.45 18.61 9.11
N GLY A 126 11.65 19.47 8.46
CA GLY A 126 11.74 19.73 7.01
C GLY A 126 11.36 18.51 6.16
N GLY A 127 10.58 17.58 6.72
CA GLY A 127 10.17 16.34 6.10
C GLY A 127 8.93 16.49 5.20
N GLY A 128 8.15 15.41 5.09
CA GLY A 128 6.94 15.42 4.24
C GLY A 128 6.45 14.02 3.91
N VAL A 129 6.05 13.80 2.65
CA VAL A 129 5.45 12.53 2.23
C VAL A 129 6.30 11.83 1.20
N THR A 130 6.42 10.51 1.32
CA THR A 130 7.02 9.66 0.29
C THR A 130 5.96 8.76 -0.32
N PHE A 131 5.86 8.73 -1.64
CA PHE A 131 5.06 7.76 -2.37
C PHE A 131 5.99 6.64 -2.83
N SER A 132 5.77 5.42 -2.35
CA SER A 132 6.62 4.24 -2.60
C SER A 132 5.73 2.98 -2.80
N GLY A 133 6.31 1.78 -2.76
CA GLY A 133 5.61 0.50 -2.78
C GLY A 133 5.73 -0.23 -4.11
N GLY A 134 4.67 -0.22 -4.92
CA GLY A 134 4.65 -0.78 -6.26
C GLY A 134 5.51 0.05 -7.21
N GLU A 135 4.94 0.39 -8.36
CA GLU A 135 5.45 1.51 -9.14
C GLU A 135 4.46 2.67 -8.96
N PRO A 136 4.79 3.70 -8.14
CA PRO A 136 3.88 4.82 -7.92
C PRO A 136 3.41 5.49 -9.21
N LEU A 137 4.29 5.59 -10.22
CA LEU A 137 3.94 6.16 -11.53
C LEU A 137 2.96 5.28 -12.32
N GLY A 138 2.79 4.01 -11.94
CA GLY A 138 1.78 3.10 -12.49
C GLY A 138 0.34 3.48 -12.13
N GLN A 139 0.15 4.29 -11.07
CA GLN A 139 -1.13 4.91 -10.70
C GLN A 139 -1.08 6.43 -10.94
N SER A 140 -0.60 6.86 -12.13
CA SER A 140 -0.23 8.25 -12.40
C SER A 140 -1.32 9.30 -12.14
N GLU A 141 -2.59 9.01 -12.47
CA GLU A 141 -3.69 9.95 -12.21
C GLU A 141 -3.95 10.14 -10.72
N PHE A 142 -3.86 9.06 -9.95
CA PHE A 142 -4.01 9.10 -8.50
C PHE A 142 -2.82 9.81 -7.84
N LEU A 143 -1.60 9.45 -8.23
CA LEU A 143 -0.37 10.09 -7.75
C LEU A 143 -0.35 11.58 -8.07
N GLU A 144 -0.73 11.99 -9.28
CA GLU A 144 -0.83 13.40 -9.66
C GLU A 144 -1.78 14.18 -8.74
N GLY A 145 -2.92 13.58 -8.39
CA GLY A 145 -3.88 14.14 -7.44
C GLY A 145 -3.29 14.31 -6.04
N LEU A 146 -2.58 13.30 -5.55
CA LEU A 146 -1.89 13.36 -4.25
C LEU A 146 -0.80 14.45 -4.24
N LEU A 147 0.03 14.53 -5.28
CA LEU A 147 1.08 15.55 -5.41
C LEU A 147 0.49 16.97 -5.41
N ASN A 148 -0.62 17.19 -6.13
CA ASN A 148 -1.31 18.49 -6.11
C ASN A 148 -1.87 18.80 -4.72
N GLY A 149 -2.51 17.83 -4.05
CA GLY A 149 -3.05 17.99 -2.70
C GLY A 149 -1.97 18.30 -1.65
N CYS A 150 -0.82 17.63 -1.74
CA CYS A 150 0.35 17.92 -0.91
C CYS A 150 0.87 19.34 -1.17
N ARG A 151 0.96 19.76 -2.44
CA ARG A 151 1.43 21.09 -2.84
C ARG A 151 0.54 22.21 -2.31
N GLU A 152 -0.78 22.06 -2.36
CA GLU A 152 -1.72 23.04 -1.78
C GLU A 152 -1.46 23.27 -0.28
N LYS A 153 -1.00 22.23 0.41
CA LYS A 153 -0.67 22.23 1.84
C LYS A 153 0.81 22.50 2.12
N LYS A 154 1.61 22.81 1.08
CA LYS A 154 3.06 23.04 1.17
C LYS A 154 3.84 21.88 1.80
N ILE A 155 3.37 20.65 1.59
CA ILE A 155 4.03 19.43 2.04
C ILE A 155 5.03 19.00 0.97
N HIS A 156 6.28 18.83 1.36
CA HIS A 156 7.33 18.34 0.46
C HIS A 156 7.11 16.87 0.09
N THR A 157 7.32 16.53 -1.18
CA THR A 157 7.00 15.23 -1.77
C THR A 157 8.23 14.50 -2.28
N VAL A 158 8.31 13.20 -2.00
CA VAL A 158 9.27 12.26 -2.59
C VAL A 158 8.50 11.21 -3.36
N VAL A 159 8.99 10.83 -4.53
CA VAL A 159 8.47 9.68 -5.28
C VAL A 159 9.58 8.66 -5.48
N ASP A 160 9.51 7.58 -4.71
CA ASP A 160 10.41 6.44 -4.81
C ASP A 160 9.91 5.50 -5.92
N THR A 161 10.57 5.57 -7.07
CA THR A 161 10.13 4.94 -8.33
C THR A 161 11.20 4.02 -8.89
N SER A 162 10.77 2.91 -9.50
CA SER A 162 11.67 2.07 -10.31
C SER A 162 12.01 2.71 -11.66
N GLY A 163 11.28 3.76 -12.05
CA GLY A 163 11.39 4.42 -13.34
C GLY A 163 10.85 3.60 -14.52
N TYR A 164 10.29 2.41 -14.29
CA TYR A 164 9.75 1.56 -15.35
C TYR A 164 8.36 2.03 -15.79
N ILE A 165 8.33 3.16 -16.50
CA ILE A 165 7.12 3.80 -17.01
C ILE A 165 7.39 4.49 -18.36
N SER A 166 6.34 4.92 -19.05
CA SER A 166 6.51 5.71 -20.27
C SER A 166 7.07 7.10 -19.97
N TRP A 167 7.91 7.61 -20.88
CA TRP A 167 8.47 8.96 -20.77
C TRP A 167 7.39 10.05 -20.70
N GLU A 168 6.26 9.85 -21.37
CA GLU A 168 5.11 10.75 -21.33
C GLU A 168 4.58 10.95 -19.90
N ILE A 169 4.38 9.85 -19.16
CA ILE A 169 3.91 9.89 -17.77
C ILE A 169 4.97 10.55 -16.89
N LEU A 170 6.23 10.16 -17.02
CA LEU A 170 7.30 10.72 -16.22
C LEU A 170 7.46 12.22 -16.45
N ASN A 171 7.45 12.69 -17.70
CA ASN A 171 7.56 14.10 -18.05
C ASN A 171 6.37 14.93 -17.53
N LYS A 172 5.17 14.32 -17.49
CA LYS A 172 3.97 14.94 -16.90
C LYS A 172 4.08 15.10 -15.38
N ILE A 173 4.62 14.10 -14.68
CA ILE A 173 4.69 14.06 -13.21
C ILE A 173 5.92 14.79 -12.66
N CYS A 174 7.07 14.75 -13.35
CA CYS A 174 8.34 15.29 -12.87
C CYS A 174 8.28 16.73 -12.33
N PRO A 175 7.57 17.70 -12.97
CA PRO A 175 7.46 19.07 -12.45
C PRO A 175 6.64 19.19 -11.14
N LYS A 176 6.01 18.09 -10.72
CA LYS A 176 5.13 18.03 -9.55
C LYS A 176 5.78 17.40 -8.33
N VAL A 177 6.93 16.76 -8.52
CA VAL A 177 7.68 16.03 -7.50
C VAL A 177 8.83 16.91 -7.04
N ASP A 178 9.04 17.03 -5.72
CA ASP A 178 10.15 17.82 -5.18
C ASP A 178 11.47 17.03 -5.20
N LEU A 179 11.41 15.71 -4.97
CA LEU A 179 12.56 14.81 -5.00
C LEU A 179 12.16 13.40 -5.52
N PHE A 180 12.98 12.84 -6.41
CA PHE A 180 12.93 11.42 -6.78
C PHE A 180 14.02 10.68 -6.01
#